data_AF-A0A4R6DGT8-F1
#
_entry.id   AF-A0A4R6DGT8-F1
#
_cell.length_a   1.000
_cell.length_b   1.000
_cell.length_c   1.000
_cell.angle_alpha   90.00
_cell.angle_beta   90.00
_cell.angle_gamma   90.00
#
_symmetry.space_group_name_H-M   'P 1'
#
loop_
_entity.id
_entity.type
_entity.pdbx_description
1 polymer ?
#
loop_
_entity_poly.entity_id
_entity_poly.type
_entity_poly.pdbx_seq_one_letter_code
_entity_poly.pdbx_strand_id
1 'polypeptide(L)'
;MSSFPSRAVEVWKSSSAQTISPIQGAFSFEVLQTVMVPQTLQFLAECAMGPAQEFGPIASAFIQGMRYADPTKPGLLFWRSFQNADELFAFDPESLSEAIRQLELHTDINLTFGRVSYLADVGRGPELPLWILSRLPFARGVAFEIEERGAARGSLEGGDFQLSDKARVAQQHYSTGMSLLAGEDSVSGLVDAAFMQFYLATEAVLERHERGEALQQGPLLFGAEFDENLRKIVSHVYIARHRFFGHAHPKYLKGLLDTDTAFDIGKQTLVARWCARRLLELELKRPLLKREMRLYPGPRQSVAFFGDAASLQSEFALPQ
;
A
#
# COMPACT_ATOMS: atom_id res chain seq x y z
N MET A 1 -2.26 -2.88 12.10
CA MET A 1 -0.99 -3.65 12.05
C MET A 1 -0.69 -3.92 10.58
N SER A 2 0.28 -3.23 10.00
CA SER A 2 0.77 -3.51 8.64
C SER A 2 1.78 -4.67 8.74
N SER A 3 1.37 -5.84 8.27
CA SER A 3 2.16 -7.07 8.31
C SER A 3 3.21 -7.08 7.18
N PHE A 4 4.37 -6.47 7.43
CA PHE A 4 5.64 -6.88 6.81
C PHE A 4 5.76 -8.42 6.65
N PRO A 5 5.34 -9.26 7.63
CA PRO A 5 5.42 -10.72 7.51
C PRO A 5 4.47 -11.41 6.51
N SER A 6 3.57 -10.71 5.81
CA SER A 6 2.59 -11.37 4.91
C SER A 6 2.92 -11.32 3.42
N ARG A 7 3.96 -10.57 3.02
CA ARG A 7 4.38 -10.43 1.60
C ARG A 7 5.71 -11.09 1.36
N ALA A 8 5.84 -11.77 0.22
CA ALA A 8 7.11 -12.32 -0.22
C ALA A 8 8.13 -11.18 -0.44
N VAL A 9 9.36 -11.43 0.01
CA VAL A 9 10.49 -10.51 -0.11
C VAL A 9 11.53 -11.12 -1.05
N GLU A 10 12.19 -10.29 -1.84
CA GLU A 10 13.33 -10.69 -2.64
C GLU A 10 14.62 -10.27 -1.92
N VAL A 11 15.57 -11.19 -1.86
CA VAL A 11 16.89 -10.94 -1.28
C VAL A 11 17.94 -11.06 -2.38
N TRP A 12 18.59 -9.95 -2.68
CA TRP A 12 19.78 -9.93 -3.52
C TRP A 12 21.04 -9.97 -2.66
N LYS A 13 22.04 -10.75 -3.09
CA LYS A 13 23.29 -11.00 -2.38
C LYS A 13 24.48 -10.70 -3.30
N SER A 14 25.43 -9.91 -2.84
CA SER A 14 26.63 -9.53 -3.60
C SER A 14 27.76 -10.53 -3.41
N SER A 15 28.37 -11.00 -4.50
CA SER A 15 29.57 -11.85 -4.44
C SER A 15 30.76 -11.15 -3.76
N SER A 16 30.79 -9.80 -3.76
CA SER A 16 31.82 -9.01 -3.06
C SER A 16 31.86 -9.23 -1.55
N ALA A 17 30.79 -9.76 -0.93
CA ALA A 17 30.81 -10.08 0.49
C ALA A 17 31.85 -11.15 0.83
N GLN A 18 32.17 -12.05 -0.11
CA GLN A 18 33.12 -13.15 0.11
C GLN A 18 34.57 -12.66 0.25
N THR A 19 34.87 -11.44 -0.17
CA THR A 19 36.22 -10.85 -0.13
C THR A 19 36.45 -9.95 1.07
N ILE A 20 35.46 -9.79 1.96
CA ILE A 20 35.49 -8.86 3.10
C ILE A 20 35.28 -9.66 4.39
N SER A 21 36.20 -9.54 5.34
CA SER A 21 36.12 -10.20 6.65
C SER A 21 37.02 -9.48 7.67
N PRO A 22 36.50 -9.00 8.81
CA PRO A 22 35.09 -8.98 9.19
C PRO A 22 34.30 -7.97 8.33
N ILE A 23 32.99 -8.20 8.17
CA ILE A 23 32.09 -7.29 7.48
C ILE A 23 31.48 -6.34 8.53
N GLN A 24 31.85 -5.07 8.47
CA GLN A 24 31.27 -4.03 9.31
C GLN A 24 30.42 -3.10 8.44
N GLY A 25 29.36 -2.53 9.00
CA GLY A 25 28.46 -1.69 8.22
C GLY A 25 27.11 -1.49 8.89
N ALA A 26 26.16 -1.00 8.10
CA ALA A 26 24.81 -0.72 8.57
C ALA A 26 23.74 -1.17 7.58
N PHE A 27 22.60 -1.60 8.10
CA PHE A 27 21.37 -1.68 7.33
C PHE A 27 20.82 -0.26 7.14
N SER A 28 20.69 0.15 5.89
CA SER A 28 20.05 1.39 5.48
C SER A 28 18.62 1.11 5.06
N PHE A 29 17.68 1.72 5.78
CA PHE A 29 16.25 1.63 5.50
C PHE A 29 15.85 2.83 4.63
N GLU A 30 15.25 2.55 3.48
CA GLU A 30 14.60 3.56 2.64
C GLU A 30 13.23 3.89 3.26
N VAL A 31 13.24 4.72 4.30
CA VAL A 31 12.04 5.13 5.05
C VAL A 31 11.23 6.13 4.23
N LEU A 32 9.94 5.85 4.09
CA LEU A 32 9.00 6.77 3.46
C LEU A 32 8.87 8.04 4.29
N GLN A 33 9.12 9.18 3.66
CA GLN A 33 9.12 10.47 4.34
C GLN A 33 7.69 10.90 4.67
N THR A 34 7.31 10.80 5.95
CA THR A 34 6.10 11.42 6.49
C THR A 34 6.47 12.65 7.32
N VAL A 35 5.49 13.48 7.71
CA VAL A 35 5.70 14.80 8.32
C VAL A 35 6.65 14.80 9.53
N MET A 36 6.71 13.70 10.28
CA MET A 36 7.53 13.56 11.49
C MET A 36 8.84 12.77 11.27
N VAL A 37 8.99 12.07 10.14
CA VAL A 37 10.16 11.21 9.89
C VAL A 37 11.47 12.02 9.85
N PRO A 38 11.56 13.16 9.13
CA PRO A 38 12.79 13.97 9.12
C PRO A 38 13.24 14.41 10.51
N GLN A 39 12.29 14.82 11.36
CA GLN A 39 12.56 15.27 12.73
C GLN A 39 13.00 14.10 13.61
N THR A 40 12.39 12.92 13.46
CA THR A 40 12.84 11.71 14.15
C THR A 40 14.25 11.30 13.71
N LEU A 41 14.55 11.32 12.42
CA LEU A 41 15.89 11.00 11.91
C LEU A 41 16.93 12.02 12.39
N GLN A 42 16.58 13.31 12.39
CA GLN A 42 17.42 14.37 12.93
C GLN A 42 17.69 14.15 14.42
N PHE A 43 16.65 13.88 15.22
CA PHE A 43 16.79 13.58 16.64
C PHE A 43 17.74 12.40 16.89
N LEU A 44 17.61 11.32 16.12
CA LEU A 44 18.50 10.16 16.25
C LEU A 44 19.95 10.51 15.86
N ALA A 45 20.16 11.35 14.85
CA ALA A 45 21.48 11.84 14.48
C ALA A 45 22.08 12.75 15.57
N GLU A 46 21.28 13.60 16.21
CA GLU A 46 21.69 14.42 17.36
C GLU A 46 22.11 13.54 18.55
N CYS A 47 21.32 12.50 18.86
CA CYS A 47 21.68 11.49 19.87
C CYS A 47 22.97 10.75 19.53
N ALA A 48 23.21 10.44 18.25
CA ALA A 48 24.42 9.76 17.77
C ALA A 48 25.70 10.59 17.93
N MET A 49 25.58 11.91 17.84
CA MET A 49 26.66 12.89 18.03
C MET A 49 26.82 13.33 19.50
N GLY A 50 25.83 13.01 20.34
CA GLY A 50 25.83 13.32 21.76
C GLY A 50 26.82 12.48 22.60
N PRO A 51 26.97 12.79 23.89
CA PRO A 51 27.80 12.01 24.81
C PRO A 51 27.29 10.55 24.89
N ALA A 52 28.18 9.62 25.24
CA ALA A 52 27.82 8.22 25.38
C ALA A 52 26.70 8.06 26.43
N GLN A 53 25.54 7.57 25.98
CA GLN A 53 24.40 7.24 26.82
C GLN A 53 24.20 5.72 26.83
N GLU A 54 23.72 5.19 27.96
CA GLU A 54 23.38 3.78 28.09
C GLU A 54 22.03 3.52 27.41
N PHE A 55 22.07 3.22 26.11
CA PHE A 55 20.91 2.75 25.36
C PHE A 55 20.81 1.22 25.42
N GLY A 56 19.59 0.69 25.30
CA GLY A 56 19.40 -0.74 25.03
C GLY A 56 20.11 -1.18 23.73
N PRO A 57 20.30 -2.49 23.50
CA PRO A 57 21.10 -2.98 22.38
C PRO A 57 20.56 -2.57 21.00
N ILE A 58 19.23 -2.54 20.84
CA ILE A 58 18.58 -2.15 19.58
C ILE A 58 18.73 -0.65 19.33
N ALA A 59 18.41 0.19 20.32
CA ALA A 59 18.59 1.62 20.21
C ALA A 59 20.07 1.99 19.98
N SER A 60 21.00 1.32 20.66
CA SER A 60 22.45 1.49 20.45
C SER A 60 22.86 1.24 19.01
N ALA A 61 22.32 0.22 18.34
CA ALA A 61 22.61 -0.07 16.95
C ALA A 61 22.09 1.01 15.99
N PHE A 62 20.90 1.57 16.23
CA PHE A 62 20.43 2.73 15.46
C PHE A 62 21.30 3.97 15.71
N ILE A 63 21.58 4.30 16.97
CA ILE A 63 22.43 5.46 17.31
C ILE A 63 23.82 5.31 16.71
N GLN A 64 24.42 4.12 16.72
CA GLN A 64 25.71 3.86 16.09
C GLN A 64 25.64 4.03 14.57
N GLY A 65 24.59 3.52 13.92
CA GLY A 65 24.39 3.67 12.48
C GLY A 65 24.20 5.13 12.08
N MET A 66 23.39 5.87 12.83
CA MET A 66 23.05 7.27 12.56
C MET A 66 24.23 8.25 12.69
N ARG A 67 25.38 7.82 13.22
CA ARG A 67 26.66 8.58 13.11
C ARG A 67 27.09 8.82 11.67
N TYR A 68 26.65 7.95 10.77
CA TYR A 68 26.94 8.03 9.34
C TYR A 68 25.75 8.56 8.52
N ALA A 69 24.76 9.17 9.17
CA ALA A 69 23.61 9.72 8.48
C ALA A 69 24.04 10.82 7.49
N ASP A 70 23.57 10.70 6.25
CA ASP A 70 23.78 11.71 5.21
C ASP A 70 22.58 12.68 5.21
N PRO A 71 22.79 13.99 5.50
CA PRO A 71 21.71 14.97 5.49
C PRO A 71 21.04 15.12 4.12
N THR A 72 21.72 14.74 3.05
CA THR A 72 21.21 14.81 1.67
C THR A 72 20.39 13.58 1.28
N LYS A 73 20.49 12.49 2.07
CA LYS A 73 19.78 11.23 1.84
C LYS A 73 19.12 10.79 3.15
N PRO A 74 17.86 11.20 3.41
CA PRO A 74 17.17 10.81 4.63
C PRO A 74 17.00 9.30 4.66
N GLY A 75 17.73 8.65 5.55
CA GLY A 75 17.73 7.21 5.73
C GLY A 75 17.96 6.86 7.19
N LEU A 76 17.27 5.82 7.65
CA LEU A 76 17.52 5.27 8.98
C LEU A 76 18.62 4.22 8.85
N LEU A 77 19.62 4.29 9.72
CA LEU A 77 20.77 3.38 9.70
C LEU A 77 20.80 2.54 10.98
N PHE A 78 20.93 1.22 10.84
CA PHE A 78 21.08 0.28 11.94
C PHE A 78 22.42 -0.46 11.82
N TRP A 79 23.35 -0.18 12.73
CA TRP A 79 24.68 -0.77 12.70
C TRP A 79 24.66 -2.26 13.04
N ARG A 80 25.36 -3.06 12.24
CA ARG A 80 25.56 -4.48 12.55
C ARG A 80 26.81 -5.01 11.86
N SER A 81 27.58 -5.80 12.59
CA SER A 81 28.78 -6.47 12.09
C SER A 81 28.53 -7.96 11.93
N PHE A 82 29.18 -8.57 10.95
CA PHE A 82 29.17 -9.99 10.66
C PHE A 82 30.62 -10.47 10.51
N GLN A 83 30.93 -11.68 10.95
CA GLN A 83 32.29 -12.21 10.81
C GLN A 83 32.64 -12.51 9.36
N ASN A 84 31.66 -12.95 8.57
CA ASN A 84 31.86 -13.39 7.19
C ASN A 84 30.57 -13.25 6.38
N ALA A 85 30.66 -13.57 5.08
CA ALA A 85 29.53 -13.53 4.15
C ALA A 85 28.41 -14.50 4.51
N ASP A 86 28.72 -15.69 5.05
CA ASP A 86 27.73 -16.69 5.39
C ASP A 86 26.82 -16.20 6.52
N GLU A 87 27.38 -15.56 7.55
CA GLU A 87 26.60 -14.93 8.62
C GLU A 87 25.72 -13.79 8.12
N LEU A 88 26.23 -12.93 7.22
CA LEU A 88 25.43 -11.86 6.60
C LEU A 88 24.27 -12.46 5.79
N PHE A 89 24.51 -13.53 5.04
CA PHE A 89 23.53 -14.13 4.15
C PHE A 89 22.52 -15.05 4.83
N ALA A 90 22.85 -15.55 6.03
CA ALA A 90 21.97 -16.27 6.93
C ALA A 90 21.21 -15.34 7.88
N PHE A 91 21.44 -14.03 7.83
CA PHE A 91 20.77 -13.07 8.67
C PHE A 91 19.25 -13.07 8.45
N ASP A 92 18.51 -13.19 9.55
CA ASP A 92 17.06 -13.22 9.56
C ASP A 92 16.46 -11.79 9.42
N PRO A 93 15.72 -11.51 8.33
CA PRO A 93 15.08 -10.21 8.12
C PRO A 93 14.04 -9.84 9.18
N GLU A 94 13.43 -10.81 9.88
CA GLU A 94 12.44 -10.51 10.93
C GLU A 94 13.07 -9.72 12.09
N SER A 95 14.36 -9.95 12.36
CA SER A 95 15.13 -9.20 13.37
C SER A 95 15.17 -7.70 13.08
N LEU A 96 15.17 -7.28 11.81
CA LEU A 96 15.13 -5.85 11.45
C LEU A 96 13.74 -5.26 11.70
N SER A 97 12.70 -6.04 11.43
CA SER A 97 11.31 -5.61 11.64
C SER A 97 11.04 -5.37 13.12
N GLU A 98 11.54 -6.26 13.98
CA GLU A 98 11.42 -6.12 15.43
C GLU A 98 12.22 -4.92 15.95
N ALA A 99 13.44 -4.70 15.43
CA ALA A 99 14.22 -3.52 15.78
C ALA A 99 13.48 -2.22 15.42
N ILE A 100 12.87 -2.14 14.23
CA ILE A 100 12.08 -0.97 13.83
C ILE A 100 10.88 -0.77 14.76
N ARG A 101 10.10 -1.82 15.05
CA ARG A 101 8.93 -1.70 15.95
C ARG A 101 9.30 -1.13 17.31
N GLN A 102 10.44 -1.53 17.86
CA GLN A 102 10.90 -0.97 19.13
C GLN A 102 11.23 0.52 19.01
N LEU A 103 11.86 0.93 17.91
CA LEU A 103 12.12 2.35 17.65
C LEU A 103 10.81 3.15 17.45
N GLU A 104 9.85 2.61 16.72
CA GLU A 104 8.51 3.20 16.53
C GLU A 104 7.82 3.44 17.88
N LEU A 105 7.89 2.47 18.81
CA LEU A 105 7.34 2.61 20.15
C LEU A 105 8.01 3.73 20.97
N HIS A 106 9.30 3.95 20.78
CA HIS A 106 10.03 5.03 21.47
C HIS A 106 9.76 6.42 20.89
N THR A 107 9.42 6.50 19.62
CA THR A 107 9.32 7.76 18.87
C THR A 107 7.89 8.15 18.51
N ASP A 108 6.92 7.28 18.81
CA ASP A 108 5.50 7.44 18.47
C ASP A 108 5.27 7.78 16.99
N ILE A 109 6.06 7.13 16.12
CA ILE A 109 6.00 7.31 14.68
C ILE A 109 6.04 5.95 13.98
N ASN A 110 5.31 5.84 12.86
CA ASN A 110 5.39 4.68 11.99
C ASN A 110 6.52 4.89 10.96
N LEU A 111 7.53 4.02 11.02
CA LEU A 111 8.71 4.02 10.15
C LEU A 111 8.50 2.97 9.06
N THR A 112 7.69 3.34 8.06
CA THR A 112 7.44 2.47 6.91
C THR A 112 8.57 2.53 5.89
N PHE A 113 9.05 1.36 5.42
CA PHE A 113 10.08 1.24 4.40
C PHE A 113 9.75 0.11 3.40
N GLY A 114 10.09 0.32 2.13
CA GLY A 114 9.91 -0.68 1.05
C GLY A 114 11.17 -1.51 0.75
N ARG A 115 12.34 -1.01 1.16
CA ARG A 115 13.65 -1.59 0.86
C ARG A 115 14.63 -1.36 2.00
N VAL A 116 15.48 -2.36 2.22
CA VAL A 116 16.61 -2.31 3.15
C VAL A 116 17.87 -2.76 2.41
N SER A 117 18.94 -1.99 2.51
CA SER A 117 20.25 -2.37 1.96
C SER A 117 21.27 -2.47 3.09
N TYR A 118 21.96 -3.60 3.21
CA TYR A 118 23.16 -3.66 4.04
C TYR A 118 24.33 -3.05 3.27
N LEU A 119 24.87 -1.98 3.82
CA LEU A 119 25.98 -1.21 3.29
C LEU A 119 27.22 -1.47 4.16
N ALA A 120 28.22 -2.12 3.59
CA ALA A 120 29.49 -2.34 4.27
C ALA A 120 30.31 -1.05 4.31
N ASP A 121 30.95 -0.83 5.46
CA ASP A 121 31.95 0.20 5.67
C ASP A 121 33.30 -0.27 5.15
N VAL A 122 33.80 0.44 4.14
CA VAL A 122 35.11 0.19 3.50
C VAL A 122 36.14 1.26 3.89
N GLY A 123 35.95 1.91 5.03
CA GLY A 123 36.85 2.91 5.61
C GLY A 123 36.44 4.37 5.36
N ARG A 124 35.26 4.60 4.78
CA ARG A 124 34.67 5.92 4.54
C ARG A 124 33.23 6.03 5.07
N GLY A 125 32.78 5.02 5.79
CA GLY A 125 31.39 4.84 6.16
C GLY A 125 30.69 3.79 5.30
N PRO A 126 29.42 3.46 5.64
CA PRO A 126 28.65 2.40 5.01
C PRO A 126 28.20 2.80 3.59
N GLU A 127 28.93 2.32 2.57
CA GLU A 127 28.70 2.71 1.16
C GLU A 127 28.53 1.53 0.22
N LEU A 128 29.15 0.36 0.50
CA LEU A 128 29.17 -0.77 -0.42
C LEU A 128 27.96 -1.71 -0.19
N PRO A 129 26.97 -1.79 -1.11
CA PRO A 129 25.84 -2.68 -0.93
C PRO A 129 26.27 -4.15 -1.08
N LEU A 130 26.08 -4.94 -0.02
CA LEU A 130 26.38 -6.37 -0.02
C LEU A 130 25.14 -7.26 0.04
N TRP A 131 24.05 -6.73 0.55
CA TRP A 131 22.78 -7.44 0.71
C TRP A 131 21.64 -6.45 0.55
N ILE A 132 20.63 -6.80 -0.24
CA ILE A 132 19.45 -5.95 -0.45
C ILE A 132 18.21 -6.79 -0.24
N LEU A 133 17.36 -6.34 0.65
CA LEU A 133 16.02 -6.85 0.86
C LEU A 133 15.04 -5.86 0.28
N SER A 134 14.26 -6.30 -0.69
CA SER A 134 13.19 -5.51 -1.29
C SER A 134 11.88 -6.26 -1.12
N ARG A 135 10.82 -5.52 -0.79
CA ARG A 135 9.47 -6.09 -0.93
C ARG A 135 9.21 -6.37 -2.40
N LEU A 136 8.66 -7.54 -2.71
CA LEU A 136 8.10 -7.73 -4.04
C LEU A 136 6.90 -6.79 -4.20
N PRO A 137 6.81 -6.04 -5.31
CA PRO A 137 5.68 -5.15 -5.53
C PRO A 137 4.39 -5.96 -5.60
N PHE A 138 3.27 -5.34 -5.20
CA PHE A 138 1.99 -5.72 -5.80
C PHE A 138 2.09 -5.20 -7.22
N ALA A 139 2.66 -6.00 -8.14
CA ALA A 139 2.81 -5.57 -9.52
C ALA A 139 1.43 -5.10 -9.98
N ARG A 140 1.26 -3.80 -10.22
CA ARG A 140 0.01 -3.20 -10.64
C ARG A 140 0.20 -2.77 -12.07
N GLY A 141 -0.53 -3.42 -12.95
CA GLY A 141 -0.60 -3.04 -14.36
C GLY A 141 -1.64 -1.95 -14.51
N VAL A 142 -1.19 -0.73 -14.82
CA VAL A 142 -2.06 0.35 -15.28
C VAL A 142 -1.65 0.68 -16.71
N ALA A 143 -2.30 0.06 -17.69
CA ALA A 143 -2.09 0.39 -19.10
C ALA A 143 -2.94 1.61 -19.51
N PHE A 144 -2.60 2.24 -20.63
CA PHE A 144 -3.52 3.16 -21.33
C PHE A 144 -3.70 2.66 -22.76
N GLU A 145 -4.62 1.72 -22.89
CA GLU A 145 -4.82 0.95 -24.13
C GLU A 145 -5.45 1.81 -25.24
N ILE A 146 -5.36 1.35 -26.48
CA ILE A 146 -5.81 2.12 -27.64
C ILE A 146 -7.32 2.42 -27.55
N GLU A 147 -8.11 1.47 -27.05
CA GLU A 147 -9.55 1.60 -26.83
C GLU A 147 -9.86 2.66 -25.75
N GLU A 148 -9.02 2.73 -24.72
CA GLU A 148 -9.14 3.71 -23.65
C GLU A 148 -8.87 5.14 -24.14
N ARG A 149 -8.02 5.31 -25.17
CA ARG A 149 -7.79 6.61 -25.82
C ARG A 149 -9.06 7.13 -26.50
N GLY A 150 -9.83 6.25 -27.12
CA GLY A 150 -11.12 6.58 -27.72
C GLY A 150 -12.13 7.06 -26.66
N ALA A 151 -12.25 6.32 -25.56
CA ALA A 151 -13.10 6.69 -24.44
C ALA A 151 -12.68 8.00 -23.78
N ALA A 152 -11.37 8.21 -23.58
CA ALA A 152 -10.82 9.45 -23.05
C ALA A 152 -11.10 10.64 -23.98
N ARG A 153 -10.93 10.46 -25.30
CA ARG A 153 -11.26 11.48 -26.30
C ARG A 153 -12.73 11.88 -26.23
N GLY A 154 -13.66 10.93 -26.22
CA GLY A 154 -15.10 11.23 -26.07
C GLY A 154 -15.42 11.93 -24.74
N SER A 155 -14.73 11.54 -23.66
CA SER A 155 -14.81 12.21 -22.36
C SER A 155 -14.13 13.59 -22.32
N LEU A 156 -13.34 13.99 -23.32
CA LEU A 156 -12.79 15.35 -23.43
C LEU A 156 -13.64 16.22 -24.37
N GLU A 157 -14.14 15.68 -25.48
CA GLU A 157 -14.85 16.42 -26.54
C GLU A 157 -16.14 17.12 -26.07
N GLY A 158 -16.87 16.53 -25.14
CA GLY A 158 -18.02 17.14 -24.46
C GLY A 158 -17.70 18.21 -23.39
N GLY A 159 -16.47 18.75 -23.33
CA GLY A 159 -16.11 19.93 -22.55
C GLY A 159 -15.91 19.73 -21.05
N ASP A 160 -15.87 20.83 -20.30
CA ASP A 160 -15.63 20.86 -18.85
C ASP A 160 -16.80 20.30 -18.04
N PHE A 161 -16.50 19.69 -16.89
CA PHE A 161 -17.53 19.18 -15.97
C PHE A 161 -18.03 20.28 -15.04
N GLN A 162 -19.35 20.45 -14.96
CA GLN A 162 -19.99 21.13 -13.83
C GLN A 162 -20.38 20.11 -12.77
N LEU A 163 -19.57 20.02 -11.72
CA LEU A 163 -19.75 19.03 -10.66
C LEU A 163 -20.77 19.53 -9.62
N SER A 164 -21.82 18.74 -9.39
CA SER A 164 -22.65 18.85 -8.18
C SER A 164 -21.79 18.68 -6.93
N ASP A 165 -22.27 19.14 -5.77
CA ASP A 165 -21.50 19.02 -4.52
C ASP A 165 -21.22 17.55 -4.18
N LYS A 166 -22.21 16.66 -4.38
CA LYS A 166 -22.01 15.23 -4.19
C LYS A 166 -21.03 14.62 -5.20
N ALA A 167 -21.07 15.02 -6.47
CA ALA A 167 -20.10 14.57 -7.47
C ALA A 167 -18.69 15.03 -7.13
N ARG A 168 -18.54 16.24 -6.56
CA ARG A 168 -17.24 16.78 -6.11
C ARG A 168 -16.68 15.96 -4.95
N VAL A 169 -17.50 15.66 -3.94
CA VAL A 169 -17.12 14.81 -2.80
C VAL A 169 -16.75 13.41 -3.27
N ALA A 170 -17.58 12.79 -4.11
CA ALA A 170 -17.32 11.47 -4.67
C ALA A 170 -16.03 11.43 -5.51
N GLN A 171 -15.79 12.45 -6.34
CA GLN A 171 -14.57 12.56 -7.13
C GLN A 171 -13.33 12.74 -6.25
N GLN A 172 -13.42 13.51 -5.15
CA GLN A 172 -12.33 13.67 -4.19
C GLN A 172 -11.98 12.33 -3.53
N HIS A 173 -12.98 11.59 -3.07
CA HIS A 173 -12.78 10.25 -2.51
C HIS A 173 -12.20 9.29 -3.56
N TYR A 174 -12.74 9.26 -4.78
CA TYR A 174 -12.22 8.44 -5.86
C TYR A 174 -10.74 8.76 -6.18
N SER A 175 -10.41 10.04 -6.31
CA SER A 175 -9.04 10.50 -6.55
C SER A 175 -8.09 10.10 -5.41
N THR A 176 -8.54 10.28 -4.16
CA THR A 176 -7.77 9.89 -2.96
C THR A 176 -7.52 8.37 -2.95
N GLY A 177 -8.55 7.55 -3.24
CA GLY A 177 -8.40 6.11 -3.36
C GLY A 177 -7.41 5.69 -4.44
N MET A 178 -7.42 6.36 -5.61
CA MET A 178 -6.44 6.13 -6.67
C MET A 178 -5.01 6.47 -6.24
N SER A 179 -4.82 7.56 -5.50
CA SER A 179 -3.51 7.95 -4.94
C SER A 179 -3.02 6.95 -3.89
N LEU A 180 -3.90 6.47 -3.02
CA LEU A 180 -3.58 5.46 -2.01
C LEU A 180 -3.18 4.14 -2.68
N LEU A 181 -3.92 3.68 -3.69
CA LEU A 181 -3.52 2.53 -4.51
C LEU A 181 -2.19 2.74 -5.23
N ALA A 182 -1.83 3.99 -5.56
CA ALA A 182 -0.55 4.27 -6.17
C ALA A 182 0.61 4.21 -5.17
N GLY A 183 0.35 4.48 -3.89
CA GLY A 183 1.34 4.39 -2.82
C GLY A 183 1.49 3.00 -2.20
N GLU A 184 0.62 2.03 -2.51
CA GLU A 184 0.60 0.73 -1.82
C GLU A 184 1.93 -0.04 -1.91
N ASP A 185 2.62 0.04 -3.05
CA ASP A 185 3.93 -0.60 -3.23
C ASP A 185 4.98 -0.02 -2.27
N SER A 186 4.80 1.23 -1.84
CA SER A 186 5.68 1.95 -0.92
C SER A 186 5.21 1.90 0.53
N VAL A 187 3.90 1.80 0.79
CA VAL A 187 3.28 1.81 2.11
C VAL A 187 2.22 0.72 2.19
N SER A 188 2.39 -0.20 3.13
CA SER A 188 1.45 -1.31 3.32
C SER A 188 0.19 -0.86 4.04
N GLY A 189 -0.96 -1.40 3.61
CA GLY A 189 -2.27 -1.13 4.21
C GLY A 189 -3.03 0.03 3.56
N LEU A 190 -2.48 0.63 2.49
CA LEU A 190 -3.20 1.62 1.69
C LEU A 190 -4.28 1.00 0.82
N VAL A 191 -4.26 -0.31 0.55
CA VAL A 191 -5.33 -1.05 -0.15
C VAL A 191 -6.64 -0.97 0.64
N ASP A 192 -6.59 -1.13 1.96
CA ASP A 192 -7.76 -1.01 2.83
C ASP A 192 -8.27 0.43 2.86
N ALA A 193 -7.34 1.39 3.00
CA ALA A 193 -7.67 2.81 2.97
C ALA A 193 -8.26 3.21 1.61
N ALA A 194 -7.72 2.69 0.51
CA ALA A 194 -8.21 2.94 -0.83
C ALA A 194 -9.60 2.34 -1.05
N PHE A 195 -9.84 1.11 -0.58
CA PHE A 195 -11.18 0.52 -0.57
C PHE A 195 -12.16 1.46 0.13
N MET A 196 -11.81 1.93 1.33
CA MET A 196 -12.67 2.84 2.10
C MET A 196 -12.94 4.14 1.35
N GLN A 197 -11.95 4.70 0.64
CA GLN A 197 -12.19 5.88 -0.20
C GLN A 197 -13.14 5.59 -1.37
N PHE A 198 -13.01 4.45 -2.06
CA PHE A 198 -13.96 4.11 -3.14
C PHE A 198 -15.37 3.81 -2.61
N TYR A 199 -15.47 3.20 -1.44
CA TYR A 199 -16.72 3.02 -0.72
C TYR A 199 -17.36 4.38 -0.40
N LEU A 200 -16.64 5.31 0.20
CA LEU A 200 -17.14 6.66 0.51
C LEU A 200 -17.54 7.43 -0.75
N ALA A 201 -16.86 7.22 -1.87
CA ALA A 201 -17.29 7.77 -3.16
C ALA A 201 -18.64 7.20 -3.61
N THR A 202 -18.86 5.89 -3.42
CA THR A 202 -20.13 5.21 -3.71
C THR A 202 -21.24 5.76 -2.81
N GLU A 203 -20.99 5.91 -1.51
CA GLU A 203 -21.94 6.51 -0.56
C GLU A 203 -22.27 7.95 -0.91
N ALA A 204 -21.30 8.75 -1.31
CA ALA A 204 -21.50 10.15 -1.68
C ALA A 204 -22.42 10.28 -2.90
N VAL A 205 -22.24 9.44 -3.93
CA VAL A 205 -23.11 9.49 -5.13
C VAL A 205 -24.53 9.01 -4.81
N LEU A 206 -24.66 7.92 -4.03
CA LEU A 206 -25.94 7.34 -3.64
C LEU A 206 -26.61 8.08 -2.47
N GLU A 207 -25.89 8.97 -1.80
CA GLU A 207 -26.34 9.75 -0.63
C GLU A 207 -26.88 8.88 0.51
N ARG A 208 -26.37 7.64 0.66
CA ARG A 208 -26.84 6.66 1.65
C ARG A 208 -25.69 5.83 2.23
N HIS A 209 -25.74 5.66 3.55
CA HIS A 209 -24.75 4.87 4.31
C HIS A 209 -25.16 3.40 4.48
N GLU A 210 -26.46 3.12 4.50
CA GLU A 210 -26.98 1.77 4.71
C GLU A 210 -27.24 1.07 3.39
N ARG A 211 -26.81 -0.19 3.28
CA ARG A 211 -26.95 -0.98 2.05
C ARG A 211 -28.38 -1.01 1.52
N GLY A 212 -29.35 -1.27 2.39
CA GLY A 212 -30.75 -1.38 2.00
C GLY A 212 -31.28 -0.09 1.39
N GLU A 213 -30.94 1.05 2.00
CA GLU A 213 -31.34 2.38 1.53
C GLU A 213 -30.62 2.77 0.24
N ALA A 214 -29.32 2.47 0.13
CA ALA A 214 -28.53 2.72 -1.07
C ALA A 214 -29.10 1.99 -2.29
N LEU A 215 -29.52 0.73 -2.13
CA LEU A 215 -30.15 -0.07 -3.19
C LEU A 215 -31.55 0.42 -3.58
N GLN A 216 -32.26 1.10 -2.67
CA GLN A 216 -33.54 1.75 -2.97
C GLN A 216 -33.34 3.12 -3.63
N GLN A 217 -32.29 3.86 -3.23
CA GLN A 217 -31.99 5.19 -3.74
C GLN A 217 -31.43 5.17 -5.17
N GLY A 218 -30.64 4.16 -5.53
CA GLY A 218 -30.05 4.02 -6.87
C GLY A 218 -31.07 4.13 -8.03
N PRO A 219 -32.16 3.33 -8.04
CA PRO A 219 -33.22 3.45 -9.05
C PRO A 219 -33.93 4.80 -9.04
N LEU A 220 -34.04 5.47 -7.88
CA LEU A 220 -34.65 6.81 -7.79
C LEU A 220 -33.76 7.88 -8.44
N LEU A 221 -32.44 7.74 -8.33
CA LEU A 221 -31.48 8.69 -8.89
C LEU A 221 -31.22 8.47 -10.39
N PHE A 222 -31.10 7.20 -10.82
CA PHE A 222 -30.60 6.86 -12.15
C PHE A 222 -31.58 6.04 -13.01
N GLY A 223 -32.76 5.71 -12.49
CA GLY A 223 -33.78 4.96 -13.23
C GLY A 223 -33.26 3.63 -13.76
N ALA A 224 -33.47 3.38 -15.05
CA ALA A 224 -33.08 2.13 -15.70
C ALA A 224 -31.55 1.93 -15.83
N GLU A 225 -30.74 2.99 -15.68
CA GLU A 225 -29.27 2.86 -15.73
C GLU A 225 -28.70 2.25 -14.44
N PHE A 226 -29.47 2.25 -13.34
CA PHE A 226 -29.17 1.46 -12.15
C PHE A 226 -29.72 0.03 -12.31
N ASP A 227 -29.17 -0.68 -13.27
CA ASP A 227 -29.59 -2.03 -13.63
C ASP A 227 -29.27 -3.08 -12.56
N GLU A 228 -29.74 -4.32 -12.77
CA GLU A 228 -29.52 -5.43 -11.85
C GLU A 228 -28.03 -5.76 -11.65
N ASN A 229 -27.21 -5.52 -12.66
CA ASN A 229 -25.78 -5.77 -12.61
C ASN A 229 -25.10 -4.77 -11.65
N LEU A 230 -25.36 -3.47 -11.83
CA LEU A 230 -24.87 -2.43 -10.93
C LEU A 230 -25.44 -2.58 -9.51
N ARG A 231 -26.72 -2.95 -9.38
CA ARG A 231 -27.36 -3.22 -8.07
C ARG A 231 -26.62 -4.31 -7.28
N LYS A 232 -26.22 -5.40 -7.95
CA LYS A 232 -25.44 -6.49 -7.33
C LYS A 232 -24.04 -6.01 -6.92
N ILE A 233 -23.37 -5.25 -7.78
CA ILE A 233 -22.02 -4.71 -7.50
C ILE A 233 -22.06 -3.76 -6.30
N VAL A 234 -23.02 -2.84 -6.26
CA VAL A 234 -23.22 -1.94 -5.11
C VAL A 234 -23.47 -2.75 -3.84
N SER A 235 -24.40 -3.71 -3.87
CA SER A 235 -24.66 -4.59 -2.71
C SER A 235 -23.39 -5.28 -2.20
N HIS A 236 -22.56 -5.78 -3.12
CA HIS A 236 -21.30 -6.46 -2.82
C HIS A 236 -20.29 -5.54 -2.14
N VAL A 237 -20.13 -4.30 -2.62
CA VAL A 237 -19.23 -3.30 -2.03
C VAL A 237 -19.62 -3.00 -0.57
N TYR A 238 -20.90 -2.83 -0.27
CA TYR A 238 -21.35 -2.62 1.12
C TYR A 238 -21.09 -3.86 2.00
N ILE A 239 -21.36 -5.07 1.49
CA ILE A 239 -21.07 -6.31 2.25
C ILE A 239 -19.57 -6.42 2.54
N ALA A 240 -18.72 -6.19 1.54
CA ALA A 240 -17.27 -6.23 1.68
C ALA A 240 -16.79 -5.24 2.74
N ARG A 241 -17.32 -4.00 2.73
CA ARG A 241 -17.04 -2.99 3.76
C ARG A 241 -17.31 -3.54 5.16
N HIS A 242 -18.53 -4.01 5.43
CA HIS A 242 -18.88 -4.45 6.79
C HIS A 242 -18.12 -5.71 7.25
N ARG A 243 -17.65 -6.55 6.31
CA ARG A 243 -16.94 -7.78 6.65
C ARG A 243 -15.45 -7.57 6.88
N PHE A 244 -14.79 -6.81 6.00
CA PHE A 244 -13.33 -6.82 5.90
C PHE A 244 -12.66 -5.46 6.04
N PHE A 245 -13.35 -4.35 5.78
CA PHE A 245 -12.72 -3.03 5.72
C PHE A 245 -13.29 -2.06 6.77
N GLY A 246 -12.40 -1.37 7.50
CA GLY A 246 -12.78 -0.50 8.63
C GLY A 246 -12.92 -1.29 9.94
N HIS A 247 -14.03 -1.13 10.66
CA HIS A 247 -14.33 -1.90 11.88
C HIS A 247 -14.84 -3.31 11.53
N ALA A 248 -14.01 -4.08 10.85
CA ALA A 248 -14.31 -5.46 10.50
C ALA A 248 -14.76 -6.24 11.74
N HIS A 249 -15.89 -6.94 11.62
CA HIS A 249 -16.50 -7.60 12.76
C HIS A 249 -15.55 -8.71 13.28
N PRO A 250 -15.25 -8.77 14.59
CA PRO A 250 -14.22 -9.68 15.16
C PRO A 250 -14.38 -11.16 14.78
N LYS A 251 -15.60 -11.57 14.44
CA LYS A 251 -15.94 -12.91 13.95
C LYS A 251 -15.20 -13.30 12.66
N TYR A 252 -14.84 -12.35 11.80
CA TYR A 252 -14.23 -12.60 10.48
C TYR A 252 -12.70 -12.38 10.47
N LEU A 253 -12.10 -11.95 11.58
CA LEU A 253 -10.65 -11.66 11.70
C LEU A 253 -9.92 -12.63 12.65
N LYS A 254 -10.42 -13.85 12.83
CA LYS A 254 -9.77 -14.83 13.71
C LYS A 254 -8.51 -15.42 13.04
N GLY A 255 -7.35 -14.84 13.32
CA GLY A 255 -6.03 -15.40 12.97
C GLY A 255 -5.19 -14.48 12.09
N LEU A 256 -3.91 -14.83 11.90
CA LEU A 256 -3.12 -14.31 10.78
C LEU A 256 -3.83 -14.75 9.49
N LEU A 257 -4.34 -13.79 8.71
CA LEU A 257 -4.86 -14.05 7.37
C LEU A 257 -3.74 -14.64 6.53
N ASP A 258 -3.97 -15.79 5.88
CA ASP A 258 -3.05 -16.31 4.88
C ASP A 258 -3.00 -15.37 3.65
N THR A 259 -1.94 -15.49 2.87
CA THR A 259 -1.66 -14.59 1.73
C THR A 259 -2.77 -14.63 0.67
N ASP A 260 -3.40 -15.79 0.46
CA ASP A 260 -4.48 -15.96 -0.51
C ASP A 260 -5.74 -15.22 -0.06
N THR A 261 -6.12 -15.35 1.22
CA THR A 261 -7.26 -14.62 1.79
C THR A 261 -7.00 -13.11 1.78
N ALA A 262 -5.78 -12.67 2.08
CA ALA A 262 -5.41 -11.26 1.98
C ALA A 262 -5.50 -10.73 0.54
N PHE A 263 -5.11 -11.54 -0.45
CA PHE A 263 -5.26 -11.19 -1.86
C PHE A 263 -6.74 -11.14 -2.29
N ASP A 264 -7.56 -12.09 -1.82
CA ASP A 264 -9.00 -12.13 -2.09
C ASP A 264 -9.76 -10.93 -1.50
N ILE A 265 -9.34 -10.48 -0.33
CA ILE A 265 -9.79 -9.21 0.26
C ILE A 265 -9.31 -8.03 -0.62
N GLY A 266 -8.02 -7.99 -0.99
CA GLY A 266 -7.47 -6.94 -1.83
C GLY A 266 -8.15 -6.77 -3.20
N LYS A 267 -8.62 -7.88 -3.81
CA LYS A 267 -9.42 -7.86 -5.04
C LYS A 267 -10.69 -7.02 -4.93
N GLN A 268 -11.29 -6.92 -3.75
CA GLN A 268 -12.52 -6.16 -3.53
C GLN A 268 -12.31 -4.65 -3.76
N THR A 269 -11.07 -4.17 -3.66
CA THR A 269 -10.72 -2.78 -3.99
C THR A 269 -10.90 -2.49 -5.48
N LEU A 270 -10.69 -3.47 -6.38
CA LEU A 270 -10.99 -3.32 -7.80
C LEU A 270 -12.49 -3.20 -8.07
N VAL A 271 -13.31 -3.97 -7.35
CA VAL A 271 -14.78 -3.92 -7.42
C VAL A 271 -15.30 -2.55 -6.96
N ALA A 272 -14.84 -2.10 -5.79
CA ALA A 272 -15.23 -0.81 -5.22
C ALA A 272 -14.80 0.36 -6.13
N ARG A 273 -13.58 0.32 -6.66
CA ARG A 273 -13.09 1.32 -7.62
C ARG A 273 -13.97 1.41 -8.86
N TRP A 274 -14.26 0.28 -9.50
CA TRP A 274 -15.09 0.26 -10.70
C TRP A 274 -16.49 0.79 -10.40
N CYS A 275 -17.08 0.36 -9.28
CA CYS A 275 -18.39 0.80 -8.82
C CYS A 275 -18.45 2.32 -8.63
N ALA A 276 -17.51 2.88 -7.88
CA ALA A 276 -17.41 4.32 -7.65
C ALA A 276 -17.27 5.10 -8.98
N ARG A 277 -16.44 4.60 -9.90
CA ARG A 277 -16.27 5.23 -11.22
C ARG A 277 -17.56 5.17 -12.06
N ARG A 278 -18.25 4.04 -12.07
CA ARG A 278 -19.52 3.87 -12.79
C ARG A 278 -20.61 4.78 -12.22
N LEU A 279 -20.71 4.92 -10.91
CA LEU A 279 -21.68 5.81 -10.28
C LEU A 279 -21.39 7.28 -10.61
N LEU A 280 -20.11 7.69 -10.63
CA LEU A 280 -19.70 9.02 -11.10
C LEU A 280 -20.09 9.26 -12.57
N GLU A 281 -19.99 8.26 -13.44
CA GLU A 281 -20.47 8.39 -14.83
C GLU A 281 -21.97 8.67 -14.92
N LEU A 282 -22.77 7.95 -14.12
CA LEU A 282 -24.22 8.13 -14.09
C LEU A 282 -24.58 9.52 -13.55
N GLU A 283 -23.93 9.96 -12.47
CA GLU A 283 -24.13 11.29 -11.90
C GLU A 283 -23.77 12.41 -12.89
N LEU A 284 -22.66 12.24 -13.62
CA LEU A 284 -22.20 13.23 -14.61
C LEU A 284 -22.89 13.08 -15.97
N LYS A 285 -23.75 12.05 -16.12
CA LYS A 285 -24.46 11.71 -17.36
C LYS A 285 -23.53 11.65 -18.57
N ARG A 286 -22.33 11.12 -18.36
CA ARG A 286 -21.27 11.13 -19.35
C ARG A 286 -20.39 9.88 -19.24
N PRO A 287 -20.03 9.25 -20.36
CA PRO A 287 -19.04 8.18 -20.32
C PRO A 287 -17.70 8.74 -19.85
N LEU A 288 -17.15 8.12 -18.82
CA LEU A 288 -15.82 8.42 -18.33
C LEU A 288 -14.90 7.25 -18.68
N LEU A 289 -13.60 7.51 -18.72
CA LEU A 289 -12.64 6.43 -18.80
C LEU A 289 -12.70 5.61 -17.50
N LYS A 290 -12.96 4.30 -17.63
CA LYS A 290 -12.74 3.28 -16.61
C LYS A 290 -11.44 2.56 -16.90
N ARG A 291 -10.35 3.11 -16.38
CA ARG A 291 -9.03 2.58 -16.70
C ARG A 291 -8.90 1.12 -16.28
N GLU A 292 -8.32 0.28 -17.09
CA GLU A 292 -7.98 -1.08 -16.72
C GLU A 292 -6.96 -1.05 -15.57
N MET A 293 -7.25 -1.82 -14.52
CA MET A 293 -6.36 -1.96 -13.39
C MET A 293 -6.32 -3.42 -12.98
N ARG A 294 -5.11 -3.95 -13.00
CA ARG A 294 -4.82 -5.35 -12.66
C ARG A 294 -4.08 -5.46 -11.34
N LEU A 295 -4.49 -6.43 -10.52
CA LEU A 295 -3.69 -6.94 -9.40
C LEU A 295 -3.05 -8.26 -9.80
N TYR A 296 -1.83 -8.52 -9.35
CA TYR A 296 -1.06 -9.68 -9.76
C TYR A 296 -0.75 -10.54 -8.52
N PRO A 297 -1.34 -11.74 -8.38
CA PRO A 297 -0.98 -12.65 -7.29
C PRO A 297 0.39 -13.31 -7.52
N GLY A 298 0.93 -13.23 -8.74
CA GLY A 298 2.27 -13.69 -9.09
C GLY A 298 2.67 -13.26 -10.51
N PRO A 299 3.90 -13.59 -10.97
CA PRO A 299 4.49 -13.04 -12.19
C PRO A 299 3.76 -13.37 -13.51
N ARG A 300 2.86 -14.35 -13.50
CA ARG A 300 2.13 -14.84 -14.70
C ARG A 300 0.61 -14.76 -14.56
N GLN A 301 0.12 -14.18 -13.49
CA GLN A 301 -1.31 -14.12 -13.21
C GLN A 301 -1.68 -12.66 -12.94
N SER A 302 -2.85 -12.25 -13.41
CA SER A 302 -3.38 -10.92 -13.18
C SER A 302 -4.90 -10.98 -13.17
N VAL A 303 -5.52 -10.25 -12.25
CA VAL A 303 -6.97 -10.15 -12.11
C VAL A 303 -7.41 -8.71 -12.32
N ALA A 304 -8.48 -8.50 -13.06
CA ALA A 304 -9.09 -7.20 -13.30
C ALA A 304 -10.60 -7.33 -13.24
N PHE A 305 -11.26 -6.32 -12.65
CA PHE A 305 -12.71 -6.29 -12.57
C PHE A 305 -13.27 -5.36 -13.65
N PHE A 306 -14.09 -5.90 -14.55
CA PHE A 306 -14.66 -5.19 -15.70
C PHE A 306 -16.14 -4.82 -15.53
N GLY A 307 -16.71 -5.03 -14.33
CA GLY A 307 -18.10 -4.67 -14.05
C GLY A 307 -19.12 -5.76 -14.32
N ASP A 308 -18.70 -7.03 -14.37
CA ASP A 308 -19.62 -8.17 -14.48
C ASP A 308 -19.94 -8.74 -13.10
N ALA A 309 -21.21 -8.61 -12.67
CA ALA A 309 -21.67 -9.12 -11.39
C ALA A 309 -21.60 -10.65 -11.27
N ALA A 310 -21.54 -11.41 -12.38
CA ALA A 310 -21.37 -12.86 -12.32
C ALA A 310 -20.02 -13.25 -11.69
N SER A 311 -18.97 -12.45 -11.96
CA SER A 311 -17.63 -12.68 -11.39
C SER A 311 -17.57 -12.52 -9.87
N LEU A 312 -18.56 -11.87 -9.24
CA LEU A 312 -18.66 -11.69 -7.78
C LEU A 312 -18.95 -12.99 -7.02
N GLN A 313 -19.37 -14.05 -7.72
CA GLN A 313 -19.61 -15.37 -7.15
C GLN A 313 -18.46 -16.34 -7.40
N SER A 314 -17.46 -15.94 -8.19
CA SER A 314 -16.30 -16.75 -8.56
C SER A 314 -15.00 -16.00 -8.26
N GLU A 315 -14.43 -15.32 -9.26
CA GLU A 315 -13.11 -14.66 -9.18
C GLU A 315 -13.06 -13.57 -8.10
N PHE A 316 -14.16 -12.85 -7.86
CA PHE A 316 -14.27 -11.77 -6.87
C PHE A 316 -15.15 -12.15 -5.67
N ALA A 317 -15.34 -13.45 -5.43
CA ALA A 317 -16.06 -13.94 -4.26
C ALA A 317 -15.47 -13.38 -2.96
N LEU A 318 -16.34 -13.07 -2.02
CA LEU A 318 -15.93 -12.70 -0.67
C LEU A 318 -15.45 -13.95 0.08
N PRO A 319 -14.31 -13.90 0.77
CA PRO A 319 -13.87 -15.00 1.63
C PRO A 319 -14.94 -15.39 2.66
N GLN A 320 -14.97 -16.67 3.03
CA GLN A 320 -15.94 -17.22 4.00
C GLN A 320 -15.51 -16.98 5.44
#